data_AF-Q4G3E6-F1
#
_entry.id   AF-Q4G3E6-F1
#
_cell.length_a   1.000
_cell.length_b   1.000
_cell.length_c   1.000
_cell.angle_alpha   90.00
_cell.angle_beta   90.00
_cell.angle_gamma   90.00
#
_symmetry.space_group_name_H-M   'P 1'
#
loop_
_entity.id
_entity.type
_entity.pdbx_description
1 polymer ?
#
loop_
_entity_poly.entity_id
_entity_poly.type
_entity_poly.pdbx_seq_one_letter_code
_entity_poly.pdbx_strand_id
1 'polypeptide(L)'
;MNQRTLLPLIIERGFPILAYSIPLAESIYFFAHRVCLYTNNISLKLLFLQTLKPIAMFYSNNLYAIFFTVCYIFAACSANRLPLSRLLPTREGKPICLNLSKFTRINVMQAILLEIVIAMIGQIWNLSPTLLKNGLFGTFVANACLVGLVGLIVYSSFIIALGRYPRLPVISGAARVQLQGGWLN
;
A
#
# COMPACT_ATOMS: atom_id res chain seq x y z
N MET A 1 -28.62 11.13 -10.33
CA MET A 1 -27.40 10.33 -10.62
C MET A 1 -27.82 8.86 -10.66
N ASN A 2 -27.66 8.18 -11.80
CA ASN A 2 -28.24 6.85 -12.04
C ASN A 2 -27.52 5.78 -11.19
N GLN A 3 -28.25 4.90 -10.49
CA GLN A 3 -27.64 3.85 -9.63
C GLN A 3 -26.70 2.93 -10.43
N ARG A 4 -26.94 2.75 -11.74
CA ARG A 4 -26.12 1.94 -12.64
C ARG A 4 -24.70 2.50 -12.88
N THR A 5 -24.45 3.79 -12.65
CA THR A 5 -23.11 4.40 -12.79
C THR A 5 -22.38 4.55 -11.45
N LEU A 6 -23.06 4.36 -10.33
CA LEU A 6 -22.52 4.62 -8.99
C LEU A 6 -21.72 3.42 -8.46
N LEU A 7 -22.19 2.21 -8.74
CA LEU A 7 -21.55 0.95 -8.38
C LEU A 7 -20.15 0.76 -9.04
N PRO A 8 -19.97 0.93 -10.37
CA PRO A 8 -18.64 0.84 -10.97
C PRO A 8 -17.69 1.93 -10.47
N LEU A 9 -18.21 3.14 -10.19
CA LEU A 9 -17.41 4.25 -9.66
C LEU A 9 -16.88 3.96 -8.24
N ILE A 10 -17.70 3.35 -7.38
CA ILE A 10 -17.27 2.93 -6.04
C ILE A 10 -16.20 1.86 -6.14
N ILE A 11 -16.36 0.88 -7.04
CA ILE A 11 -15.37 -0.20 -7.24
C ILE A 11 -14.05 0.36 -7.76
N GLU A 12 -14.08 1.27 -8.73
CA GLU A 12 -12.88 1.89 -9.31
C GLU A 12 -12.07 2.70 -8.29
N ARG A 13 -12.74 3.33 -7.31
CA ARG A 13 -12.10 4.13 -6.25
C ARG A 13 -11.76 3.31 -5.01
N GLY A 14 -12.58 2.33 -4.66
CA GLY A 14 -12.41 1.46 -3.50
C GLY A 14 -11.21 0.53 -3.65
N PHE A 15 -11.03 -0.08 -4.83
CA PHE A 15 -9.94 -1.05 -5.04
C PHE A 15 -8.54 -0.43 -4.83
N PRO A 16 -8.21 0.76 -5.36
CA PRO A 16 -6.94 1.41 -5.05
C PRO A 16 -6.81 1.82 -3.58
N ILE A 17 -7.88 2.31 -2.95
CA ILE A 17 -7.85 2.66 -1.52
C ILE A 17 -7.53 1.43 -0.66
N LEU A 18 -8.08 0.26 -1.01
CA LEU A 18 -7.73 -1.00 -0.37
C LEU A 18 -6.28 -1.40 -0.64
N ALA A 19 -5.74 -1.15 -1.83
CA ALA A 19 -4.32 -1.40 -2.07
C ALA A 19 -3.41 -0.55 -1.15
N TYR A 20 -3.83 0.66 -0.77
CA TYR A 20 -3.14 1.49 0.21
C TYR A 20 -3.23 1.00 1.67
N SER A 21 -4.13 0.06 2.00
CA SER A 21 -4.15 -0.52 3.35
C SER A 21 -2.95 -1.43 3.62
N ILE A 22 -2.33 -1.99 2.58
CA ILE A 22 -1.12 -2.82 2.69
C ILE A 22 0.09 -1.98 3.18
N PRO A 23 0.50 -0.90 2.50
CA PRO A 23 1.58 -0.03 2.99
C PRO A 23 1.26 0.58 4.36
N LEU A 24 -0.03 0.79 4.68
CA LEU A 24 -0.44 1.24 6.00
C LEU A 24 -0.11 0.20 7.08
N ALA A 25 -0.53 -1.05 6.88
CA ALA A 25 -0.26 -2.15 7.80
C ALA A 25 1.25 -2.35 8.00
N GLU A 26 2.04 -2.23 6.93
CA GLU A 26 3.49 -2.34 6.99
C GLU A 26 4.14 -1.19 7.78
N SER A 27 3.69 0.05 7.56
CA SER A 27 4.18 1.20 8.32
C SER A 27 3.89 1.07 9.83
N ILE A 28 2.73 0.49 10.17
CA ILE A 28 2.34 0.20 11.55
C ILE A 28 3.25 -0.88 12.13
N TYR A 29 3.50 -1.96 11.38
CA TYR A 29 4.36 -3.06 11.82
C TYR A 29 5.78 -2.59 12.18
N PHE A 30 6.42 -1.77 11.35
CA PHE A 30 7.80 -1.33 11.60
C PHE A 30 7.93 -0.21 12.65
N PHE A 31 7.07 0.81 12.61
CA PHE A 31 7.30 2.04 13.39
C PHE A 31 6.34 2.22 14.57
N ALA A 32 5.11 1.70 14.52
CA ALA A 32 4.10 2.02 15.54
C ALA A 32 4.45 1.49 16.93
N HIS A 33 5.12 0.33 17.03
CA HIS A 33 5.61 -0.20 18.30
C HIS A 33 6.53 0.80 19.01
N ARG A 34 7.48 1.41 18.28
CA ARG A 34 8.41 2.40 18.85
C ARG A 34 7.67 3.68 19.24
N VAL A 35 6.85 4.21 18.35
CA VAL A 35 6.16 5.49 18.56
C VAL A 35 5.18 5.42 19.73
N CYS A 36 4.38 4.36 19.79
CA CYS A 36 3.24 4.32 20.71
C CYS A 36 3.58 3.78 22.10
N LEU A 37 4.61 2.92 22.25
CA LEU A 37 4.95 2.36 23.56
C LEU A 37 5.96 3.20 24.35
N TYR A 38 6.82 3.94 23.65
CA TYR A 38 7.87 4.75 24.28
C TYR A 38 7.43 6.20 24.59
N THR A 39 6.18 6.56 24.28
CA THR A 39 5.61 7.83 24.73
C THR A 39 5.16 7.76 26.19
N ASN A 40 5.07 8.92 26.85
CA ASN A 40 4.53 9.02 28.21
C ASN A 40 2.98 9.05 28.23
N ASN A 41 2.35 9.23 27.07
CA ASN A 41 0.90 9.33 26.96
C ASN A 41 0.22 7.96 27.05
N ILE A 42 -0.61 7.76 28.08
CA ILE A 42 -1.35 6.50 28.32
C ILE A 42 -2.31 6.20 27.16
N SER A 43 -2.95 7.21 26.59
CA SER A 43 -3.94 7.06 25.52
C SER A 43 -3.34 6.49 24.24
N LEU A 44 -2.11 6.89 23.89
CA LEU A 44 -1.41 6.34 22.73
C LEU A 44 -1.03 4.87 22.93
N LYS A 45 -0.63 4.50 24.15
CA LYS A 45 -0.34 3.10 24.51
C LYS A 45 -1.59 2.23 24.37
N LEU A 46 -2.72 2.72 24.88
CA LEU A 46 -4.01 2.02 24.77
C LEU A 46 -4.46 1.89 23.32
N LEU A 47 -4.35 2.96 22.53
CA LEU A 47 -4.65 2.94 21.09
C LEU A 47 -3.81 1.87 20.39
N PHE A 48 -2.50 1.81 20.65
CA PHE A 48 -1.66 0.77 20.05
C PHE A 48 -2.09 -0.63 20.47
N LEU A 49 -2.30 -0.87 21.77
CA LEU A 49 -2.64 -2.20 22.26
C LEU A 49 -4.02 -2.69 21.77
N GLN A 50 -4.99 -1.79 21.64
CA GLN A 50 -6.35 -2.13 21.25
C GLN A 50 -6.55 -2.22 19.73
N THR A 51 -5.98 -1.30 18.95
CA THR A 51 -6.29 -1.20 17.50
C THR A 51 -5.10 -1.50 16.59
N LEU A 52 -3.90 -1.00 16.88
CA LEU A 52 -2.76 -1.15 15.96
C LEU A 52 -2.03 -2.49 16.09
N LYS A 53 -1.93 -3.02 17.31
CA LYS A 53 -1.29 -4.31 17.60
C LYS A 53 -1.88 -5.48 16.80
N PRO A 54 -3.21 -5.69 16.72
CA PRO A 54 -3.75 -6.80 15.94
C PRO A 54 -3.44 -6.66 14.43
N ILE A 55 -3.42 -5.44 13.89
CA ILE A 55 -3.03 -5.17 12.49
C ILE A 55 -1.56 -5.55 12.26
N ALA A 56 -0.68 -5.13 13.16
CA ALA A 56 0.74 -5.46 13.10
C ALA A 56 0.99 -6.98 13.19
N MET A 57 0.28 -7.68 14.09
CA MET A 57 0.39 -9.13 14.23
C MET A 57 -0.17 -9.88 13.01
N PHE A 58 -1.27 -9.39 12.42
CA PHE A 58 -1.79 -9.95 11.18
C PHE A 58 -0.77 -9.84 10.05
N TYR A 59 -0.11 -8.68 9.91
CA TYR A 59 0.95 -8.47 8.93
C TYR A 59 2.14 -9.41 9.17
N SER A 60 2.64 -9.48 10.41
CA SER A 60 3.81 -10.31 10.74
C SER A 60 3.56 -11.80 10.49
N ASN A 61 2.37 -12.28 10.83
CA ASN A 61 2.02 -13.70 10.69
C ASN A 61 1.80 -14.11 9.23
N ASN A 62 1.43 -13.18 8.35
CA ASN A 62 1.09 -13.44 6.95
C ASN A 62 2.08 -12.78 5.98
N LEU A 63 3.29 -12.46 6.41
CA LEU A 63 4.26 -11.67 5.62
C LEU A 63 4.50 -12.27 4.23
N TYR A 64 4.77 -13.57 4.13
CA TYR A 64 4.98 -14.24 2.85
C TYR A 64 3.74 -14.21 1.96
N ALA A 65 2.56 -14.42 2.52
CA ALA A 65 1.30 -14.40 1.77
C ALA A 65 0.98 -12.99 1.25
N ILE A 66 1.22 -11.95 2.05
CA ILE A 66 1.07 -10.55 1.65
C ILE A 66 2.08 -10.22 0.55
N PHE A 67 3.34 -10.63 0.69
CA PHE A 67 4.36 -10.44 -0.34
C PHE A 67 3.96 -11.10 -1.68
N PHE A 68 3.53 -12.36 -1.68
CA PHE A 68 3.04 -13.02 -2.88
C PHE A 68 1.80 -12.34 -3.46
N THR A 69 0.91 -11.83 -2.61
CA THR A 69 -0.28 -11.07 -3.03
C THR A 69 0.11 -9.76 -3.71
N VAL A 70 1.04 -9.00 -3.15
CA VAL A 70 1.56 -7.76 -3.74
C VAL A 70 2.25 -8.04 -5.07
N CYS A 71 3.11 -9.06 -5.14
CA CYS A 71 3.74 -9.50 -6.38
C CYS A 71 2.71 -9.91 -7.45
N TYR A 72 1.66 -10.63 -7.05
CA TYR A 72 0.57 -11.02 -7.94
C TYR A 72 -0.20 -9.80 -8.47
N ILE A 73 -0.59 -8.87 -7.60
CA ILE A 73 -1.31 -7.63 -7.98
C ILE A 73 -0.41 -6.77 -8.88
N PHE A 74 0.89 -6.68 -8.58
CA PHE A 74 1.87 -5.96 -9.39
C PHE A 74 1.95 -6.56 -10.80
N ALA A 75 2.14 -7.87 -10.92
CA ALA A 75 2.19 -8.57 -12.20
C ALA A 75 0.88 -8.38 -12.99
N ALA A 76 -0.27 -8.50 -12.33
CA ALA A 76 -1.59 -8.30 -12.93
C ALA A 76 -1.78 -6.87 -13.46
N CYS A 77 -1.36 -5.86 -12.71
CA CYS A 77 -1.47 -4.46 -13.11
C CYS A 77 -0.44 -4.06 -14.18
N SER A 78 0.74 -4.69 -14.19
CA SER A 78 1.83 -4.44 -15.14
C SER A 78 1.50 -5.01 -16.53
N ALA A 79 1.10 -6.28 -16.62
CA ALA A 79 0.92 -7.00 -17.88
C ALA A 79 -0.32 -6.58 -18.70
N ASN A 80 -1.15 -5.67 -18.19
CA ASN A 80 -2.43 -5.25 -18.79
C ASN A 80 -3.40 -6.42 -19.12
N ARG A 81 -3.11 -7.62 -18.61
CA ARG A 81 -3.89 -8.84 -18.72
C ARG A 81 -3.67 -9.63 -17.43
N LEU A 82 -4.73 -9.91 -16.70
CA LEU A 82 -4.69 -10.86 -15.61
C LEU A 82 -4.29 -12.25 -16.18
N PRO A 83 -3.23 -12.89 -15.68
CA PRO A 83 -2.87 -14.25 -16.10
C PRO A 83 -3.85 -15.32 -15.59
N LEU A 84 -4.97 -14.93 -14.99
CA LEU A 84 -6.14 -15.81 -14.79
C LEU A 84 -6.79 -16.23 -16.12
N SER A 85 -6.32 -15.69 -17.25
CA SER A 85 -6.62 -16.12 -18.61
C SER A 85 -6.02 -17.47 -18.99
N ARG A 86 -4.91 -17.90 -18.35
CA ARG A 86 -4.16 -19.09 -18.78
C ARG A 86 -4.55 -20.37 -18.04
N LEU A 87 -5.23 -20.24 -16.91
CA LEU A 87 -5.58 -21.36 -16.02
C LEU A 87 -7.04 -21.80 -16.12
N LEU A 88 -7.91 -21.03 -16.79
CA LEU A 88 -9.29 -21.40 -17.07
C LEU A 88 -9.50 -21.43 -18.60
N PRO A 89 -9.67 -22.61 -19.22
CA PRO A 89 -10.10 -22.69 -20.60
C PRO A 89 -11.59 -22.29 -20.65
N THR A 90 -11.88 -21.04 -21.00
CA THR A 90 -13.24 -20.63 -21.33
C THR A 90 -13.60 -21.09 -22.74
N ARG A 91 -14.83 -21.59 -22.88
CA ARG A 91 -15.46 -22.21 -24.06
C ARG A 91 -15.46 -21.36 -25.35
N GLU A 92 -14.99 -20.11 -25.31
CA GLU A 92 -14.98 -19.17 -26.44
C GLU A 92 -13.62 -18.46 -26.67
N GLY A 93 -12.53 -18.89 -26.05
CA GLY A 93 -11.18 -18.36 -26.34
C GLY A 93 -10.94 -16.88 -25.98
N LYS A 94 -11.91 -16.20 -25.34
CA LYS A 94 -11.76 -14.83 -24.85
C LYS A 94 -11.50 -14.84 -23.34
N PRO A 95 -10.35 -14.35 -22.88
CA PRO A 95 -10.06 -14.31 -21.45
C PRO A 95 -10.99 -13.35 -20.71
N ILE A 96 -11.38 -13.70 -19.48
CA ILE A 96 -12.00 -12.78 -18.53
C ILE A 96 -10.92 -11.78 -18.11
N CYS A 97 -10.69 -10.78 -18.94
CA CYS A 97 -9.89 -9.63 -18.58
C CYS A 97 -10.78 -8.73 -17.74
N LEU A 98 -10.57 -8.71 -16.42
CA LEU A 98 -11.01 -7.57 -15.64
C LEU A 98 -10.26 -6.36 -16.22
N ASN A 99 -10.90 -5.60 -17.11
CA ASN A 99 -10.32 -4.38 -17.67
C ASN A 99 -10.27 -3.35 -16.53
N LEU A 100 -9.22 -3.41 -15.71
CA LEU A 100 -8.97 -2.36 -14.72
C LEU A 100 -8.76 -1.05 -15.47
N SER A 101 -9.54 -0.03 -15.09
CA SER A 101 -9.37 1.32 -15.59
C SER A 101 -7.93 1.80 -15.41
N LYS A 102 -7.44 2.61 -16.36
CA LYS A 102 -6.10 3.23 -16.25
C LYS A 102 -5.93 3.97 -14.92
N PHE A 103 -7.02 4.55 -14.41
CA PHE A 103 -7.07 5.20 -13.10
C PHE A 103 -6.67 4.24 -11.98
N THR A 104 -7.36 3.11 -11.88
CA THR A 104 -7.13 2.09 -10.86
C THR A 104 -5.71 1.52 -10.96
N ARG A 105 -5.23 1.22 -12.18
CA ARG A 105 -3.88 0.65 -12.39
C ARG A 105 -2.77 1.58 -11.90
N ILE A 106 -2.85 2.88 -12.20
CA ILE A 106 -1.84 3.85 -11.77
C ILE A 106 -1.84 3.98 -10.24
N ASN A 107 -3.01 4.10 -9.62
CA ASN A 107 -3.11 4.28 -8.18
C ASN A 107 -2.67 3.02 -7.40
N VAL A 108 -3.01 1.82 -7.90
CA VAL A 108 -2.54 0.56 -7.33
C VAL A 108 -1.02 0.43 -7.47
N MET A 109 -0.46 0.79 -8.63
CA MET A 109 0.99 0.81 -8.83
C MET A 109 1.69 1.79 -7.88
N GLN A 110 1.11 2.96 -7.63
CA GLN A 110 1.64 3.90 -6.64
C GLN A 110 1.61 3.33 -5.22
N ALA A 111 0.54 2.63 -4.84
CA ALA A 111 0.43 1.98 -3.54
C ALA A 111 1.50 0.87 -3.36
N ILE A 112 1.72 0.05 -4.39
CA ILE A 112 2.74 -1.02 -4.37
C ILE A 112 4.15 -0.45 -4.30
N LEU A 113 4.46 0.57 -5.11
CA LEU A 113 5.77 1.22 -5.06
C LEU A 113 6.01 1.87 -3.69
N LEU A 114 4.98 2.44 -3.07
CA LEU A 114 5.06 2.97 -1.73
C LEU A 114 5.32 1.87 -0.69
N GLU A 115 4.64 0.72 -0.80
CA GLU A 115 4.87 -0.47 0.03
C GLU A 115 6.32 -0.93 -0.04
N ILE A 116 6.88 -1.12 -1.24
CA ILE A 116 8.29 -1.48 -1.43
C ILE A 116 9.24 -0.47 -0.75
N VAL A 117 8.99 0.84 -0.89
CA VAL A 117 9.82 1.87 -0.24
C VAL A 117 9.72 1.78 1.28
N ILE A 118 8.51 1.58 1.83
CA ILE A 118 8.31 1.41 3.27
C ILE A 118 9.01 0.16 3.77
N ALA A 119 8.92 -0.96 3.06
CA ALA A 119 9.61 -2.20 3.37
C ALA A 119 11.12 -1.98 3.45
N MET A 120 11.72 -1.29 2.46
CA MET A 120 13.16 -0.99 2.45
C MET A 120 13.56 -0.14 3.67
N ILE A 121 12.84 0.95 3.96
CA ILE A 121 13.12 1.81 5.11
C ILE A 121 12.93 1.03 6.42
N GLY A 122 11.88 0.22 6.53
CA GLY A 122 11.57 -0.62 7.68
C GLY A 122 12.65 -1.67 7.96
N GLN A 123 13.21 -2.29 6.93
CA GLN A 123 14.33 -3.23 7.08
C GLN A 123 15.61 -2.52 7.52
N ILE A 124 15.92 -1.35 6.97
CA ILE A 124 17.05 -0.52 7.43
C ILE A 124 16.87 -0.15 8.91
N TRP A 125 15.66 0.25 9.30
CA TRP A 125 15.33 0.50 10.70
C TRP A 125 15.56 -0.75 11.55
N ASN A 126 15.12 -1.93 11.11
CA ASN A 126 15.32 -3.17 11.84
C ASN A 126 16.79 -3.52 12.06
N LEU A 127 17.61 -3.38 11.03
CA LEU A 127 19.06 -3.63 11.07
C LEU A 127 19.85 -2.56 11.84
N SER A 128 19.26 -1.39 12.11
CA SER A 128 19.93 -0.31 12.83
C SER A 128 20.28 -0.73 14.28
N PRO A 129 21.41 -0.25 14.83
CA PRO A 129 21.84 -0.61 16.17
C PRO A 129 20.86 -0.13 17.24
N THR A 130 20.66 -0.94 18.28
CA THR A 130 19.71 -0.66 19.39
C THR A 130 20.00 0.66 20.09
N LEU A 131 21.26 1.06 20.19
CA LEU A 131 21.68 2.35 20.75
C LEU A 131 21.06 3.53 19.98
N LEU A 132 21.07 3.48 18.65
CA LEU A 132 20.52 4.53 17.79
C LEU A 132 18.99 4.55 17.85
N LYS A 133 18.36 3.37 17.86
CA LYS A 133 16.90 3.22 17.98
C LYS A 133 16.36 3.74 19.29
N ASN A 134 17.08 3.51 20.39
CA ASN A 134 16.66 3.89 21.73
C ASN A 134 16.92 5.36 22.05
N GLY A 135 17.82 6.02 21.33
CA GLY A 135 18.12 7.44 21.51
C GLY A 135 16.99 8.38 21.06
N LEU A 136 17.21 9.68 21.33
CA LEU A 136 16.33 10.77 20.87
C LEU A 136 16.21 10.78 19.35
N PHE A 137 17.33 10.57 18.65
CA PHE A 137 17.37 10.53 17.19
C PHE A 137 16.48 9.41 16.62
N GLY A 138 16.61 8.18 17.13
CA GLY A 138 15.75 7.07 16.69
C GLY A 138 14.27 7.34 16.95
N THR A 139 13.94 7.96 18.08
CA THR A 139 12.55 8.32 18.42
C THR A 139 12.00 9.38 17.46
N PHE A 140 12.79 10.39 17.11
CA PHE A 140 12.43 11.40 16.13
C PHE A 140 12.20 10.79 14.75
N VAL A 141 13.12 9.94 14.27
CA VAL A 141 13.02 9.27 12.96
C VAL A 141 11.78 8.39 12.91
N ALA A 142 11.55 7.53 13.91
CA ALA A 142 10.39 6.66 13.93
C ALA A 142 9.06 7.44 13.94
N ASN A 143 8.99 8.55 14.68
CA ASN A 143 7.82 9.44 14.68
C ASN A 143 7.61 10.10 13.31
N ALA A 144 8.67 10.66 12.73
CA ALA A 144 8.60 11.32 11.43
C ALA A 144 8.18 10.33 10.32
N CYS A 145 8.74 9.12 10.32
CA CYS A 145 8.37 8.06 9.39
C CYS A 145 6.91 7.64 9.58
N LEU A 146 6.46 7.32 10.80
CA LEU A 146 5.08 6.87 11.00
C LEU A 146 4.06 7.93 10.61
N VAL A 147 4.22 9.17 11.10
CA VAL A 147 3.29 10.26 10.80
C VAL A 147 3.34 10.64 9.32
N GLY A 148 4.54 10.71 8.74
CA GLY A 148 4.73 11.04 7.33
C GLY A 148 4.10 9.99 6.40
N LEU A 149 4.32 8.70 6.67
CA LEU A 149 3.77 7.61 5.87
C LEU A 149 2.25 7.51 6.00
N VAL A 150 1.72 7.58 7.24
CA VAL A 150 0.27 7.58 7.47
C VAL A 150 -0.38 8.79 6.80
N GLY A 151 0.22 9.98 6.94
CA GLY A 151 -0.27 11.21 6.30
C GLY A 151 -0.30 11.09 4.77
N LEU A 152 0.75 10.52 4.17
CA LEU A 152 0.85 10.30 2.73
C LEU A 152 -0.19 9.29 2.23
N ILE A 153 -0.46 8.23 3.00
CA ILE A 153 -1.51 7.25 2.71
C ILE A 153 -2.90 7.89 2.80
N VAL A 154 -3.21 8.58 3.90
CA VAL A 154 -4.50 9.25 4.09
C VAL A 154 -4.75 10.29 3.00
N TYR A 155 -3.73 11.10 2.68
CA TYR A 155 -3.78 12.03 1.56
C TYR A 155 -4.09 11.31 0.25
N SER A 156 -3.39 10.21 -0.04
CA SER A 156 -3.58 9.46 -1.28
C SER A 156 -4.99 8.88 -1.37
N SER A 157 -5.49 8.27 -0.29
CA SER A 157 -6.85 7.75 -0.21
C SER A 157 -7.91 8.83 -0.41
N PHE A 158 -7.73 10.00 0.19
CA PHE A 158 -8.66 11.12 0.05
C PHE A 158 -8.71 11.66 -1.38
N ILE A 159 -7.55 11.83 -2.03
CA ILE A 159 -7.47 12.31 -3.41
C ILE A 159 -8.08 11.29 -4.39
N ILE A 160 -7.88 9.99 -4.15
CA ILE A 160 -8.51 8.92 -4.93
C ILE A 160 -10.04 8.92 -4.74
N ALA A 161 -10.51 9.14 -3.52
CA ALA A 161 -11.94 9.26 -3.23
C ALA A 161 -12.60 10.42 -4.00
N LEU A 162 -11.86 11.52 -4.22
CA LEU A 162 -12.27 12.65 -5.06
C LEU A 162 -12.14 12.37 -6.57
N GLY A 163 -11.65 11.19 -6.97
CA GLY A 163 -11.48 10.80 -8.38
C GLY A 163 -10.28 11.44 -9.07
N ARG A 164 -9.30 11.92 -8.30
CA ARG A 164 -8.06 12.53 -8.81
C ARG A 164 -6.88 11.59 -8.58
N TYR A 165 -5.80 11.79 -9.35
CA TYR A 165 -4.54 11.07 -9.15
C TYR A 165 -3.74 11.74 -8.02
N PRO A 166 -3.36 11.01 -6.96
CA PRO A 166 -2.45 11.53 -5.96
C PRO A 166 -1.08 11.79 -6.59
N ARG A 167 -0.50 12.93 -6.21
CA ARG A 167 0.83 13.37 -6.65
C ARG A 167 1.81 13.10 -5.52
N LEU A 168 2.36 11.90 -5.54
CA LEU A 168 3.44 11.47 -4.66
C LEU A 168 4.78 11.81 -5.34
N PRO A 169 5.68 12.55 -4.67
CA PRO A 169 6.98 12.88 -5.24
C PRO A 169 7.73 11.59 -5.56
N VAL A 170 8.39 11.54 -6.72
CA VAL A 170 9.13 10.38 -7.28
C VAL A 170 8.23 9.16 -7.62
N ILE A 171 7.35 8.71 -6.71
CA ILE A 171 6.50 7.53 -6.88
C ILE A 171 5.50 7.71 -8.02
N SER A 172 4.88 8.89 -8.15
CA SER A 172 3.91 9.12 -9.23
C SER A 172 4.54 9.09 -10.62
N GLY A 173 5.81 9.51 -10.74
CA GLY A 173 6.58 9.40 -11.98
C GLY A 173 6.92 7.94 -12.27
N ALA A 174 7.49 7.25 -11.29
CA ALA A 174 7.86 5.84 -11.39
C ALA A 174 6.68 4.94 -11.78
N ALA A 175 5.50 5.14 -11.17
CA ALA A 175 4.29 4.38 -11.52
C ALA A 175 3.85 4.58 -12.98
N ARG A 176 3.99 5.79 -13.53
CA ARG A 176 3.67 6.06 -14.94
C ARG A 176 4.68 5.41 -15.86
N VAL A 177 5.97 5.51 -15.56
CA VAL A 177 7.04 4.86 -16.33
C VAL A 177 6.85 3.34 -16.32
N GLN A 178 6.54 2.75 -15.17
CA GLN A 178 6.30 1.30 -15.06
C GLN A 178 5.14 0.84 -15.96
N LEU A 179 4.09 1.64 -16.06
CA LEU A 179 2.93 1.34 -16.90
C LEU A 179 3.15 1.72 -18.37
N GLN A 180 4.09 2.62 -18.70
CA GLN A 180 4.48 3.00 -20.06
C GLN A 180 5.51 2.02 -20.65
N GLY A 181 6.44 1.51 -19.85
CA GLY A 181 7.47 0.55 -20.30
C GLY A 181 6.88 -0.79 -20.77
N GLY A 182 5.66 -1.13 -20.33
CA GLY A 182 4.91 -2.28 -20.85
C GLY A 182 4.33 -2.11 -22.26
N TRP A 183 4.48 -0.94 -22.91
CA TRP A 183 3.98 -0.65 -24.26
C TRP A 183 5.03 -0.75 -25.36
N LEU A 184 6.31 -1.00 -25.03
CA LEU A 184 7.40 -1.07 -26.00
C LEU A 184 7.64 -2.48 -26.58
N ASN A 185 6.75 -3.44 -26.31
CA ASN A 185 6.76 -4.78 -26.91
C ASN A 185 5.41 -5.10 -27.57
#